data_AF-A0A7X5D591-F1
#
_entry.id   AF-A0A7X5D591-F1
#
_cell.length_a   1.000
_cell.length_b   1.000
_cell.length_c   1.000
_cell.angle_alpha   90.00
_cell.angle_beta   90.00
_cell.angle_gamma   90.00
#
_symmetry.space_group_name_H-M   'P 1'
#
loop_
_entity.id
_entity.type
_entity.pdbx_description
1 polymer ?
#
loop_
_entity_poly.entity_id
_entity_poly.type
_entity_poly.pdbx_seq_one_letter_code
_entity_poly.pdbx_strand_id
1 'polypeptide(L)'
;MKKKMILLAISAAMIFSACSNKSLEETTAPVEYTALTDTELDKKVSKNDVEAILEKANRLYTKEESYEEAIKYFKKAAELGNAIGQYHLGFAYMQGIGVDSNMEEAFKWLSLSAEQGNAEAEFCVGYMLELGIGTGEEANYTKAMEFYQKAAEQDHATALCFLGDFYYYGLGCEEDIEKAIQYYTSSAEKESPLGQYCLGYLYEMGNGVEQDINKAIELYTASTDAGYGAGQANLAYLYLTGKGVEQDYSKAFDLYSKSAEQATPAAFYGLGYLYQYGCGVASDKTKALEYYTLADNFGYEPAKEAMQSLQSEKEE
;
A
#
# COMPACT_ATOMS: atom_id res chain seq x y z
N MET A 1 15.63 17.22 -4.06
CA MET A 1 16.09 15.93 -3.50
C MET A 1 15.25 15.48 -2.30
N LYS A 2 14.96 16.35 -1.31
CA LYS A 2 14.09 15.99 -0.15
C LYS A 2 12.67 15.51 -0.51
N LYS A 3 12.03 16.08 -1.55
CA LYS A 3 10.70 15.61 -2.03
C LYS A 3 10.74 14.26 -2.79
N LYS A 4 11.89 13.86 -3.36
CA LYS A 4 12.03 12.60 -4.14
C LYS A 4 12.28 11.37 -3.27
N MET A 5 12.77 11.55 -2.04
CA MET A 5 13.25 10.44 -1.20
C MET A 5 12.19 9.88 -0.25
N ILE A 6 11.17 10.67 0.10
CA ILE A 6 10.03 10.22 0.91
C ILE A 6 9.12 9.29 0.11
N LEU A 7 9.01 9.48 -1.21
CA LEU A 7 8.27 8.58 -2.12
C LEU A 7 8.93 7.21 -2.33
N LEU A 8 10.26 7.10 -2.13
CA LEU A 8 11.01 5.87 -2.41
C LEU A 8 10.93 4.81 -1.29
N ALA A 9 10.38 5.18 -0.13
CA ALA A 9 10.30 4.30 1.05
C ALA A 9 8.92 3.64 1.25
N ILE A 10 7.96 3.87 0.34
CA ILE A 10 6.84 2.95 0.15
C ILE A 10 7.36 1.91 -0.83
N SER A 11 8.11 0.94 -0.29
CA SER A 11 8.60 -0.18 -1.06
C SER A 11 7.43 -0.83 -1.79
N ALA A 12 7.69 -1.37 -2.98
CA ALA A 12 6.69 -2.11 -3.76
C ALA A 12 5.90 -3.14 -2.91
N ALA A 13 6.48 -3.62 -1.79
CA ALA A 13 5.85 -4.44 -0.75
C ALA A 13 4.58 -3.86 -0.10
N MET A 14 4.48 -2.55 0.16
CA MET A 14 3.25 -1.97 0.74
C MET A 14 2.10 -1.92 -0.27
N ILE A 15 2.40 -1.71 -1.55
CA ILE A 15 1.40 -1.75 -2.63
C ILE A 15 1.03 -3.19 -2.96
N PHE A 16 2.00 -4.11 -2.89
CA PHE A 16 1.73 -5.55 -2.94
C PHE A 16 0.74 -5.96 -1.86
N SER A 17 0.81 -5.39 -0.63
CA SER A 17 -0.19 -5.66 0.43
C SER A 17 -1.53 -4.93 0.21
N ALA A 18 -1.53 -3.68 -0.23
CA ALA A 18 -2.76 -2.90 -0.47
C ALA A 18 -3.61 -3.44 -1.65
N CYS A 19 -2.97 -4.03 -2.67
CA CYS A 19 -3.67 -4.72 -3.76
C CYS A 19 -3.95 -6.20 -3.45
N SER A 20 -3.25 -6.86 -2.51
CA SER A 20 -3.41 -8.30 -2.24
C SER A 20 -4.24 -8.66 -1.01
N ASN A 21 -4.41 -7.77 -0.02
CA ASN A 21 -5.28 -8.07 1.12
C ASN A 21 -6.73 -7.67 0.77
N LYS A 22 -7.53 -8.69 0.40
CA LYS A 22 -9.00 -8.70 0.20
C LYS A 22 -9.62 -8.25 -1.14
N SER A 23 -8.88 -7.63 -2.06
CA SER A 23 -9.51 -7.02 -3.25
C SER A 23 -10.24 -8.01 -4.18
N LEU A 24 -9.91 -9.31 -4.21
CA LEU A 24 -10.61 -10.25 -5.10
C LEU A 24 -11.98 -10.74 -4.61
N GLU A 25 -12.27 -10.64 -3.30
CA GLU A 25 -13.62 -10.92 -2.80
C GLU A 25 -14.55 -9.70 -2.89
N GLU A 26 -13.99 -8.48 -2.90
CA GLU A 26 -14.77 -7.23 -2.78
C GLU A 26 -14.82 -6.38 -4.08
N THR A 27 -13.90 -6.56 -5.04
CA THR A 27 -13.92 -5.79 -6.32
C THR A 27 -14.82 -6.38 -7.40
N THR A 28 -15.37 -7.58 -7.17
CA THR A 28 -16.55 -8.02 -7.89
C THR A 28 -17.76 -7.68 -7.03
N ALA A 29 -18.65 -6.82 -7.51
CA ALA A 29 -20.07 -6.96 -7.15
C ALA A 29 -20.36 -8.47 -7.20
N PRO A 30 -20.94 -9.11 -6.15
CA PRO A 30 -20.98 -10.55 -6.05
C PRO A 30 -21.55 -11.08 -7.35
N VAL A 31 -20.68 -11.60 -8.21
CA VAL A 31 -21.12 -12.36 -9.35
C VAL A 31 -21.70 -13.58 -8.66
N GLU A 32 -23.03 -13.65 -8.57
CA GLU A 32 -23.69 -14.90 -8.23
C GLU A 32 -23.12 -15.92 -9.22
N TYR A 33 -22.09 -16.65 -8.79
CA TYR A 33 -21.44 -17.64 -9.61
C TYR A 33 -22.52 -18.62 -9.97
N THR A 34 -22.90 -18.59 -11.25
CA THR A 34 -23.94 -19.49 -11.74
C THR A 34 -23.49 -20.90 -11.41
N ALA A 35 -24.41 -21.76 -10.93
CA ALA A 35 -24.12 -23.15 -10.58
C ALA A 35 -23.83 -24.02 -11.83
N LEU A 36 -23.02 -23.52 -12.76
CA LEU A 36 -22.57 -24.22 -13.96
C LEU A 36 -21.60 -25.31 -13.55
N THR A 37 -21.88 -26.51 -14.07
CA THR A 37 -20.92 -27.61 -14.06
C THR A 37 -19.71 -27.25 -14.93
N ASP A 38 -18.55 -27.85 -14.66
CA ASP A 38 -17.32 -27.58 -15.44
C ASP A 38 -17.53 -27.86 -16.94
N THR A 39 -18.36 -28.87 -17.28
CA THR A 39 -18.69 -29.19 -18.67
C THR A 39 -19.52 -28.09 -19.35
N GLU A 40 -20.46 -27.47 -18.65
CA GLU A 40 -21.25 -26.36 -19.19
C GLU A 40 -20.41 -25.10 -19.32
N LEU A 41 -19.54 -24.84 -18.34
CA LEU A 41 -18.59 -23.74 -18.35
C LEU A 41 -17.64 -23.86 -19.55
N ASP A 42 -17.04 -25.02 -19.77
CA ASP A 42 -16.14 -25.28 -20.91
C ASP A 42 -16.84 -25.07 -22.26
N LYS A 43 -18.11 -25.48 -22.36
CA LYS A 43 -18.90 -25.27 -23.57
C LYS A 43 -19.14 -23.79 -23.84
N LYS A 44 -19.42 -22.98 -22.82
CA LYS A 44 -19.56 -21.52 -22.97
C LYS A 44 -18.22 -20.84 -23.29
N VAL A 45 -17.15 -21.22 -22.60
CA VAL A 45 -15.78 -20.75 -22.86
C VAL A 45 -15.36 -21.02 -24.31
N SER A 46 -15.72 -22.18 -24.87
CA SER A 46 -15.43 -22.53 -26.27
C SER A 46 -16.13 -21.62 -27.29
N LYS A 47 -17.18 -20.91 -26.88
CA LYS A 47 -17.96 -19.96 -27.71
C LYS A 47 -17.56 -18.50 -27.46
N ASN A 48 -16.47 -18.26 -26.74
CA ASN A 48 -16.01 -16.91 -26.36
C ASN A 48 -17.02 -16.13 -25.52
N ASP A 49 -17.82 -16.82 -24.71
CA ASP A 49 -18.64 -16.21 -23.67
C ASP A 49 -17.71 -15.61 -22.60
N VAL A 50 -17.68 -14.28 -22.50
CA VAL A 50 -16.73 -13.54 -21.66
C VAL A 50 -16.97 -13.81 -20.17
N GLU A 51 -18.22 -13.88 -19.73
CA GLU A 51 -18.56 -14.17 -18.33
C GLU A 51 -18.07 -15.57 -17.94
N ALA A 52 -18.30 -16.58 -18.79
CA ALA A 52 -17.79 -17.92 -18.57
C ALA A 52 -16.26 -18.00 -18.58
N ILE A 53 -15.59 -17.19 -19.41
CA ILE A 53 -14.12 -17.11 -19.43
C ILE A 53 -13.60 -16.54 -18.11
N LEU A 54 -14.18 -15.44 -17.62
CA LEU A 54 -13.80 -14.82 -16.36
C LEU A 54 -14.08 -15.75 -15.17
N GLU A 55 -15.24 -16.41 -15.15
CA GLU A 55 -15.55 -17.38 -14.11
C GLU A 55 -14.53 -18.53 -14.08
N LYS A 56 -14.16 -19.06 -15.25
CA LYS A 56 -13.13 -20.09 -15.33
C LYS A 56 -11.77 -19.59 -14.86
N ALA A 57 -11.40 -18.36 -15.22
CA ALA A 57 -10.17 -17.72 -14.75
C ALA A 57 -10.16 -17.61 -13.22
N ASN A 58 -11.23 -17.08 -12.63
CA ASN A 58 -11.36 -16.90 -11.18
C ASN A 58 -11.31 -18.22 -10.41
N ARG A 59 -11.97 -19.28 -10.90
CA ARG A 59 -11.91 -20.62 -10.28
C ARG A 59 -10.46 -21.13 -10.20
N LEU A 60 -9.68 -20.92 -11.25
CA LEU A 60 -8.27 -21.33 -11.33
C LEU A 60 -7.35 -20.42 -10.50
N TYR A 61 -7.66 -19.13 -10.42
CA TYR A 61 -6.85 -18.14 -9.70
C TYR A 61 -6.87 -18.28 -8.17
N THR A 62 -7.56 -19.30 -7.64
CA THR A 62 -7.56 -19.60 -6.20
C THR A 62 -6.34 -20.40 -5.72
N LYS A 63 -5.50 -20.90 -6.65
CA LYS A 63 -4.35 -21.75 -6.33
C LYS A 63 -3.12 -21.30 -7.11
N GLU A 64 -1.99 -21.14 -6.44
CA GLU A 64 -0.74 -20.69 -7.06
C GLU A 64 -0.30 -21.57 -8.23
N GLU A 65 -0.42 -22.90 -8.07
CA GLU A 65 -0.12 -23.89 -9.09
C GLU A 65 -0.96 -23.76 -10.38
N SER A 66 -2.05 -22.99 -10.32
CA SER A 66 -3.00 -22.78 -11.42
C SER A 66 -2.95 -21.37 -12.01
N TYR A 67 -2.07 -20.49 -11.51
CA TYR A 67 -1.97 -19.11 -11.98
C TYR A 67 -1.68 -19.01 -13.48
N GLU A 68 -0.71 -19.77 -14.01
CA GLU A 68 -0.41 -19.75 -15.44
C GLU A 68 -1.63 -20.09 -16.31
N GLU A 69 -2.46 -21.04 -15.86
CA GLU A 69 -3.67 -21.42 -16.59
C GLU A 69 -4.77 -20.37 -16.42
N ALA A 70 -4.94 -19.80 -15.23
CA ALA A 70 -5.87 -18.70 -14.98
C ALA A 70 -5.56 -17.48 -15.87
N ILE A 71 -4.28 -17.09 -15.98
CA ILE A 71 -3.86 -15.96 -16.81
C ILE A 71 -4.15 -16.19 -18.29
N LYS A 72 -4.14 -17.43 -18.80
CA LYS A 72 -4.56 -17.69 -20.19
C LYS A 72 -6.03 -17.32 -20.42
N TYR A 73 -6.91 -17.56 -19.45
CA TYR A 73 -8.32 -17.16 -19.56
C TYR A 73 -8.51 -15.66 -19.38
N PHE A 74 -7.81 -15.02 -18.43
CA PHE A 74 -7.83 -13.55 -18.34
C PHE A 74 -7.31 -12.89 -19.62
N LYS A 75 -6.25 -13.43 -20.22
CA LYS A 75 -5.74 -12.97 -21.51
C LYS A 75 -6.78 -13.12 -22.61
N LYS A 76 -7.47 -14.26 -22.67
CA LYS A 76 -8.58 -14.45 -23.61
C LYS A 76 -9.69 -13.42 -23.42
N ALA A 77 -10.09 -13.13 -22.18
CA ALA A 77 -11.08 -12.08 -21.90
C ALA A 77 -10.57 -10.67 -22.26
N ALA A 78 -9.28 -10.40 -22.00
CA ALA A 78 -8.64 -9.12 -22.31
C ALA A 78 -8.59 -8.86 -23.82
N GLU A 79 -8.24 -9.88 -24.61
CA GLU A 79 -8.24 -9.85 -26.08
C GLU A 79 -9.65 -9.69 -26.67
N LEU A 80 -10.69 -10.09 -25.93
CA LEU A 80 -12.09 -9.82 -26.26
C LEU A 80 -12.55 -8.41 -25.81
N GLY A 81 -11.66 -7.59 -25.26
CA GLY A 81 -11.92 -6.20 -24.88
C GLY A 81 -12.52 -6.02 -23.49
N ASN A 82 -12.64 -7.08 -22.68
CA ASN A 82 -13.26 -6.97 -21.36
C ASN A 82 -12.33 -6.30 -20.33
N ALA A 83 -12.82 -5.24 -19.66
CA ALA A 83 -12.05 -4.47 -18.69
C ALA A 83 -11.50 -5.30 -17.52
N ILE A 84 -12.26 -6.26 -16.99
CA ILE A 84 -11.83 -7.13 -15.88
C ILE A 84 -10.68 -8.04 -16.34
N GLY A 85 -10.81 -8.66 -17.51
CA GLY A 85 -9.74 -9.46 -18.11
C GLY A 85 -8.47 -8.64 -18.36
N GLN A 86 -8.62 -7.41 -18.86
CA GLN A 86 -7.50 -6.49 -19.08
C GLN A 86 -6.83 -6.08 -17.76
N TYR A 87 -7.60 -5.78 -16.72
CA TYR A 87 -7.08 -5.47 -15.40
C TYR A 87 -6.24 -6.64 -14.85
N HIS A 88 -6.80 -7.85 -14.80
CA HIS A 88 -6.08 -9.01 -14.25
C HIS A 88 -4.85 -9.38 -15.08
N LEU A 89 -4.90 -9.27 -16.41
CA LEU A 89 -3.73 -9.51 -17.24
C LEU A 89 -2.64 -8.45 -17.00
N GLY A 90 -3.02 -7.19 -16.92
CA GLY A 90 -2.10 -6.10 -16.64
C GLY A 90 -1.47 -6.22 -15.25
N PHE A 91 -2.27 -6.55 -14.24
CA PHE A 91 -1.80 -6.83 -12.88
C PHE A 91 -0.87 -8.04 -12.85
N ALA A 92 -1.20 -9.13 -13.56
CA ALA A 92 -0.34 -10.31 -13.67
C ALA A 92 1.04 -9.96 -14.23
N TYR A 93 1.11 -9.14 -15.27
CA TYR A 93 2.37 -8.63 -15.81
C TYR A 93 3.11 -7.69 -14.84
N MET A 94 2.41 -6.88 -14.06
CA MET A 94 3.02 -6.02 -13.04
C MET A 94 3.69 -6.83 -11.93
N GLN A 95 3.09 -7.96 -11.58
CA GLN A 95 3.49 -8.81 -10.44
C GLN A 95 4.38 -10.00 -10.82
N GLY A 96 4.38 -10.39 -12.10
CA GLY A 96 4.96 -11.66 -12.53
C GLY A 96 4.14 -12.88 -12.05
N ILE A 97 2.82 -12.76 -11.89
CA ILE A 97 1.95 -13.84 -11.43
C ILE A 97 1.47 -14.66 -12.62
N GLY A 98 1.94 -15.90 -12.74
CA GLY A 98 1.55 -16.81 -13.84
C GLY A 98 2.04 -16.40 -15.23
N VAL A 99 2.84 -15.33 -15.32
CA VAL A 99 3.55 -14.82 -16.49
C VAL A 99 4.83 -14.13 -16.04
N ASP A 100 5.83 -14.00 -16.92
CA ASP A 100 7.00 -13.18 -16.61
C ASP A 100 6.61 -11.71 -16.43
N SER A 101 7.16 -11.06 -15.39
CA SER A 101 6.92 -9.64 -15.12
C SER A 101 7.31 -8.77 -16.32
N ASN A 102 6.42 -7.88 -16.73
CA ASN A 102 6.65 -6.94 -17.83
C ASN A 102 5.87 -5.64 -17.59
N MET A 103 6.57 -4.57 -17.21
CA MET A 103 5.94 -3.29 -16.87
C MET A 103 5.33 -2.59 -18.09
N GLU A 104 5.85 -2.80 -19.30
CA GLU A 104 5.28 -2.20 -20.51
C GLU A 104 3.93 -2.85 -20.88
N GLU A 105 3.85 -4.18 -20.83
CA GLU A 105 2.58 -4.89 -21.03
C GLU A 105 1.60 -4.61 -19.88
N ALA A 106 2.09 -4.51 -18.63
CA ALA A 106 1.26 -4.11 -17.49
C ALA A 106 0.61 -2.74 -17.74
N PHE A 107 1.41 -1.73 -18.08
CA PHE A 107 0.92 -0.38 -18.35
C PHE A 107 -0.11 -0.36 -19.48
N LYS A 108 0.15 -1.08 -20.57
CA LYS A 108 -0.75 -1.19 -21.71
C LYS A 108 -2.10 -1.81 -21.34
N TRP A 109 -2.13 -2.97 -20.68
CA TRP A 109 -3.38 -3.65 -20.35
C TRP A 109 -4.16 -2.93 -19.25
N LEU A 110 -3.48 -2.39 -18.25
CA LEU A 110 -4.10 -1.56 -17.21
C LEU A 110 -4.69 -0.27 -17.82
N SER A 111 -3.99 0.38 -18.75
CA SER A 111 -4.52 1.57 -19.45
C SER A 111 -5.80 1.27 -20.21
N LEU A 112 -5.87 0.14 -20.94
CA LEU A 112 -7.10 -0.27 -21.64
C LEU A 112 -8.27 -0.54 -20.68
N SER A 113 -7.99 -1.10 -19.50
CA SER A 113 -9.01 -1.32 -18.48
C SER A 113 -9.47 0.00 -17.83
N ALA A 114 -8.52 0.89 -17.54
CA ALA A 114 -8.77 2.21 -16.98
C ALA A 114 -9.57 3.11 -17.94
N GLU A 115 -9.33 3.03 -19.25
CA GLU A 115 -10.13 3.72 -20.28
C GLU A 115 -11.60 3.29 -20.28
N GLN A 116 -11.91 2.12 -19.73
CA GLN A 116 -13.27 1.60 -19.54
C GLN A 116 -13.85 1.91 -18.16
N GLY A 117 -13.15 2.70 -17.33
CA GLY A 117 -13.60 3.11 -16.01
C GLY A 117 -13.36 2.08 -14.91
N ASN A 118 -12.44 1.13 -15.07
CA ASN A 118 -12.08 0.23 -13.97
C ASN A 118 -11.24 0.99 -12.93
N ALA A 119 -11.80 1.22 -11.73
CA ALA A 119 -11.16 2.03 -10.68
C ALA A 119 -9.80 1.49 -10.20
N GLU A 120 -9.64 0.16 -10.10
CA GLU A 120 -8.38 -0.48 -9.71
C GLU A 120 -7.29 -0.26 -10.78
N ALA A 121 -7.67 -0.39 -12.05
CA ALA A 121 -6.79 -0.11 -13.17
C ALA A 121 -6.44 1.38 -13.26
N GLU A 122 -7.40 2.27 -13.03
CA GLU A 122 -7.15 3.72 -12.95
C GLU A 122 -6.14 4.05 -11.86
N PHE A 123 -6.29 3.48 -10.66
CA PHE A 123 -5.31 3.63 -9.59
C PHE A 123 -3.92 3.12 -10.00
N CYS A 124 -3.84 1.90 -10.56
CA CYS A 124 -2.58 1.31 -10.98
C CYS A 124 -1.91 2.13 -12.08
N VAL A 125 -2.66 2.64 -13.07
CA VAL A 125 -2.12 3.53 -14.12
C VAL A 125 -1.62 4.84 -13.52
N GLY A 126 -2.37 5.43 -12.58
CA GLY A 126 -1.93 6.62 -11.83
C GLY A 126 -0.57 6.40 -11.16
N TYR A 127 -0.42 5.26 -10.48
CA TYR A 127 0.84 4.88 -9.83
C TYR A 127 1.99 4.65 -10.82
N MET A 128 1.73 3.97 -11.93
CA MET A 128 2.75 3.74 -12.95
C MET A 128 3.22 5.07 -13.58
N LEU A 129 2.30 6.02 -13.80
CA LEU A 129 2.62 7.36 -14.27
C LEU A 129 3.39 8.19 -13.23
N GLU A 130 3.02 8.09 -11.96
CA GLU A 130 3.70 8.78 -10.86
C GLU A 130 5.18 8.42 -10.79
N LEU A 131 5.51 7.15 -11.04
CA LEU A 131 6.88 6.65 -11.02
C LEU A 131 7.56 6.60 -12.40
N GLY A 132 6.80 6.77 -13.48
CA GLY A 132 7.28 6.58 -14.86
C GLY A 132 7.61 5.12 -15.21
N ILE A 133 7.11 4.14 -14.45
CA ILE A 133 7.42 2.72 -14.66
C ILE A 133 6.56 2.14 -15.78
N GLY A 134 7.18 1.43 -16.74
CA GLY A 134 6.46 0.78 -17.85
C GLY A 134 5.84 1.72 -18.88
N THR A 135 5.85 3.03 -18.64
CA THR A 135 5.21 4.03 -19.52
C THR A 135 6.02 4.36 -20.78
N GLY A 136 7.34 4.09 -20.74
CA GLY A 136 8.29 4.59 -21.75
C GLY A 136 8.60 6.09 -21.62
N GLU A 137 8.04 6.77 -20.64
CA GLU A 137 8.23 8.19 -20.32
C GLU A 137 8.79 8.37 -18.89
N GLU A 138 9.26 9.58 -18.57
CA GLU A 138 9.58 9.94 -17.18
C GLU A 138 8.29 10.11 -16.35
N ALA A 139 8.45 10.06 -15.02
CA ALA A 139 7.38 10.33 -14.06
C ALA A 139 6.55 11.58 -14.41
N ASN A 140 5.22 11.44 -14.39
CA ASN A 140 4.27 12.49 -14.74
C ASN A 140 3.17 12.63 -13.67
N TYR A 141 3.42 13.51 -12.70
CA TYR A 141 2.48 13.75 -11.60
C TYR A 141 1.13 14.31 -12.07
N THR A 142 1.09 15.18 -13.07
CA THR A 142 -0.19 15.74 -13.54
C THR A 142 -1.09 14.65 -14.13
N LYS A 143 -0.55 13.78 -15.01
CA LYS A 143 -1.31 12.63 -15.53
C LYS A 143 -1.66 11.63 -14.43
N ALA A 144 -0.74 11.35 -13.50
CA ALA A 144 -1.01 10.45 -12.38
C ALA A 144 -2.19 10.93 -11.52
N MET A 145 -2.21 12.22 -11.20
CA MET A 145 -3.28 12.85 -10.43
C MET A 145 -4.64 12.74 -11.12
N GLU A 146 -4.70 12.90 -12.45
CA GLU A 146 -5.93 12.72 -13.22
C GLU A 146 -6.50 11.31 -13.08
N PHE A 147 -5.63 10.28 -13.10
CA PHE A 147 -6.05 8.89 -12.92
C PHE A 147 -6.46 8.57 -11.48
N TYR A 148 -5.72 9.09 -10.49
CA TYR A 148 -6.15 8.97 -9.09
C TYR A 148 -7.49 9.67 -8.84
N GLN A 149 -7.75 10.81 -9.48
CA GLN A 149 -9.04 11.51 -9.40
C GLN A 149 -10.19 10.64 -9.94
N LYS A 150 -10.01 9.99 -11.08
CA LYS A 150 -11.02 9.07 -11.64
C LYS A 150 -11.30 7.89 -10.70
N ALA A 151 -10.26 7.25 -10.17
CA ALA A 151 -10.43 6.15 -9.21
C ALA A 151 -11.12 6.63 -7.93
N ALA A 152 -10.76 7.80 -7.42
CA ALA A 152 -11.36 8.40 -6.23
C ALA A 152 -12.83 8.80 -6.42
N GLU A 153 -13.22 9.26 -7.61
CA GLU A 153 -14.63 9.53 -7.96
C GLU A 153 -15.50 8.26 -7.90
N GLN A 154 -14.86 7.09 -7.99
CA GLN A 154 -15.46 5.77 -7.81
C GLN A 154 -15.28 5.23 -6.39
N ASP A 155 -15.01 6.10 -5.42
CA ASP A 155 -14.84 5.76 -4.01
C ASP A 155 -13.61 4.86 -3.70
N HIS A 156 -12.64 4.75 -4.60
CA HIS A 156 -11.44 3.94 -4.39
C HIS A 156 -10.58 4.50 -3.24
N ALA A 157 -10.59 3.81 -2.09
CA ALA A 157 -10.07 4.34 -0.83
C ALA A 157 -8.57 4.63 -0.86
N THR A 158 -7.77 3.80 -1.53
CA THR A 158 -6.33 4.04 -1.68
C THR A 158 -6.05 5.24 -2.60
N ALA A 159 -6.86 5.44 -3.63
CA ALA A 159 -6.69 6.59 -4.53
C ALA A 159 -7.02 7.91 -3.82
N LEU A 160 -8.02 7.90 -2.92
CA LEU A 160 -8.30 9.03 -2.03
C LEU A 160 -7.06 9.39 -1.19
N CYS A 161 -6.35 8.42 -0.61
CA CYS A 161 -5.10 8.72 0.12
C CYS A 161 -4.04 9.35 -0.77
N PHE A 162 -3.81 8.80 -1.96
CA PHE A 162 -2.78 9.30 -2.87
C PHE A 162 -3.11 10.71 -3.36
N LEU A 163 -4.39 11.04 -3.60
CA LEU A 163 -4.80 12.43 -3.83
C LEU A 163 -4.51 13.33 -2.63
N GLY A 164 -4.75 12.81 -1.41
CA GLY A 164 -4.35 13.48 -0.18
C GLY A 164 -2.87 13.83 -0.17
N ASP A 165 -2.00 12.87 -0.50
CA ASP A 165 -0.55 13.08 -0.61
C ASP A 165 -0.20 14.10 -1.70
N PHE A 166 -0.87 14.04 -2.85
CA PHE A 166 -0.64 14.97 -3.95
C PHE A 166 -0.92 16.41 -3.55
N TYR A 167 -2.04 16.66 -2.86
CA TYR A 167 -2.35 17.99 -2.32
C TYR A 167 -1.45 18.37 -1.14
N TYR A 168 -1.09 17.43 -0.28
CA TYR A 168 -0.21 17.70 0.86
C TYR A 168 1.19 18.15 0.43
N TYR A 169 1.75 17.51 -0.61
CA TYR A 169 3.11 17.77 -1.10
C TYR A 169 3.19 18.65 -2.36
N GLY A 170 2.04 19.01 -2.96
CA GLY A 170 1.97 19.77 -4.20
C GLY A 170 2.54 19.00 -5.39
N LEU A 171 2.17 17.72 -5.52
CA LEU A 171 2.58 16.86 -6.62
C LEU A 171 1.61 17.06 -7.78
N GLY A 172 2.09 17.59 -8.91
CA GLY A 172 1.23 17.85 -10.07
C GLY A 172 0.19 18.95 -9.87
N CYS A 173 0.12 19.57 -8.68
CA CYS A 173 -0.81 20.63 -8.29
C CYS A 173 -0.16 21.58 -7.25
N GLU A 174 -0.86 22.65 -6.88
CA GLU A 174 -0.47 23.50 -5.76
C GLU A 174 -0.74 22.79 -4.42
N GLU A 175 0.12 23.02 -3.42
CA GLU A 175 -0.08 22.49 -2.06
C GLU A 175 -1.40 23.03 -1.47
N ASP A 176 -2.25 22.13 -0.97
CA ASP A 176 -3.58 22.44 -0.43
C ASP A 176 -3.89 21.50 0.75
N ILE A 177 -3.54 21.94 1.96
CA ILE A 177 -3.70 21.13 3.16
C ILE A 177 -5.17 20.84 3.48
N GLU A 178 -6.09 21.74 3.13
CA GLU A 178 -7.53 21.54 3.36
C GLU A 178 -8.06 20.40 2.50
N LYS A 179 -7.67 20.34 1.22
CA LYS A 179 -8.00 19.20 0.36
C LYS A 179 -7.32 17.91 0.81
N ALA A 180 -6.05 17.98 1.23
CA ALA A 180 -5.37 16.80 1.75
C ALA A 180 -6.13 16.18 2.93
N ILE A 181 -6.57 17.02 3.88
CA ILE A 181 -7.40 16.60 5.02
C ILE A 181 -8.72 15.97 4.54
N GLN A 182 -9.42 16.61 3.59
CA GLN A 182 -10.68 16.07 3.06
C GLN A 182 -10.49 14.69 2.43
N TYR A 183 -9.44 14.50 1.64
CA TYR A 183 -9.14 13.23 1.00
C TYR A 183 -8.72 12.14 1.98
N TYR A 184 -7.82 12.43 2.94
CA TYR A 184 -7.47 11.45 3.97
C TYR A 184 -8.66 11.10 4.86
N THR A 185 -9.51 12.07 5.20
CA THR A 185 -10.75 11.83 5.95
C THR A 185 -11.67 10.90 5.19
N SER A 186 -11.91 11.18 3.91
CA SER A 186 -12.78 10.35 3.06
C SER A 186 -12.24 8.93 2.90
N SER A 187 -10.91 8.75 2.84
CA SER A 187 -10.29 7.43 2.82
C SER A 187 -10.41 6.69 4.16
N ALA A 188 -10.19 7.38 5.28
CA ALA A 188 -10.30 6.81 6.61
C ALA A 188 -11.74 6.37 6.95
N GLU A 189 -12.75 7.12 6.51
CA GLU A 189 -14.17 6.80 6.64
C GLU A 189 -14.57 5.54 5.86
N LYS A 190 -13.80 5.18 4.83
CA LYS A 190 -13.93 3.91 4.09
C LYS A 190 -13.09 2.78 4.69
N GLU A 191 -12.67 2.95 5.95
CA GLU A 191 -11.88 1.98 6.71
C GLU A 191 -10.51 1.67 6.06
N SER A 192 -9.99 2.55 5.20
CA SER A 192 -8.65 2.38 4.64
C SER A 192 -7.60 2.50 5.73
N PRO A 193 -6.75 1.47 5.94
CA PRO A 193 -5.71 1.54 6.97
C PRO A 193 -4.67 2.62 6.68
N LEU A 194 -4.40 2.88 5.39
CA LEU A 194 -3.55 3.97 4.93
C LEU A 194 -4.20 5.33 5.23
N GLY A 195 -5.50 5.50 4.96
CA GLY A 195 -6.22 6.75 5.22
C GLY A 195 -6.30 7.08 6.70
N GLN A 196 -6.58 6.06 7.52
CA GLN A 196 -6.55 6.17 8.98
C GLN A 196 -5.16 6.58 9.48
N TYR A 197 -4.10 5.97 8.95
CA TYR A 197 -2.72 6.36 9.28
C TYR A 197 -2.42 7.82 8.89
N CYS A 198 -2.70 8.22 7.64
CA CYS A 198 -2.39 9.57 7.16
C CYS A 198 -3.17 10.64 7.95
N LEU A 199 -4.47 10.40 8.20
CA LEU A 199 -5.28 11.31 9.00
C LEU A 199 -4.81 11.36 10.46
N GLY A 200 -4.45 10.22 11.04
CA GLY A 200 -3.90 10.13 12.39
C GLY A 200 -2.64 10.98 12.54
N TYR A 201 -1.78 10.95 11.53
CA TYR A 201 -0.58 11.79 11.47
C TYR A 201 -0.88 13.29 11.45
N LEU A 202 -1.89 13.73 10.71
CA LEU A 202 -2.28 15.15 10.71
C LEU A 202 -2.75 15.61 12.11
N TYR A 203 -3.57 14.81 12.79
CA TYR A 203 -4.01 15.09 14.16
C TYR A 203 -2.87 15.04 15.18
N GLU A 204 -1.92 14.12 15.02
CA GLU A 204 -0.78 13.99 15.92
C GLU A 204 0.13 15.23 15.86
N MET A 205 0.33 15.75 14.64
CA MET A 205 1.20 16.91 14.36
C MET A 205 0.46 18.25 14.49
N GLY A 206 -0.87 18.26 14.45
CA GLY A 206 -1.67 19.48 14.34
C GLY A 206 -1.44 20.22 13.00
N ASN A 207 -1.20 19.46 11.91
CA ASN A 207 -0.93 20.05 10.61
C ASN A 207 -2.24 20.26 9.84
N GLY A 208 -2.69 21.51 9.74
CA GLY A 208 -3.95 21.89 9.09
C GLY A 208 -5.22 21.55 9.88
N VAL A 209 -5.10 20.78 10.97
CA VAL A 209 -6.15 20.50 11.96
C VAL A 209 -5.68 20.92 13.36
N GLU A 210 -6.62 21.17 14.28
CA GLU A 210 -6.27 21.31 15.70
C GLU A 210 -5.62 20.00 16.18
N GLN A 211 -4.49 20.11 16.88
CA GLN A 211 -3.77 18.94 17.37
C GLN A 211 -4.66 18.15 18.34
N ASP A 212 -4.88 16.87 18.05
CA ASP A 212 -5.66 15.96 18.88
C ASP A 212 -4.98 14.59 18.96
N ILE A 213 -4.24 14.39 20.05
CA ILE A 213 -3.50 13.14 20.27
C ILE A 213 -4.46 11.96 20.49
N ASN A 214 -5.63 12.17 21.09
CA ASN A 214 -6.60 11.10 21.30
C ASN A 214 -7.19 10.64 19.96
N LYS A 215 -7.49 11.58 19.06
CA LYS A 215 -7.93 11.25 17.70
C LYS A 215 -6.85 10.53 16.91
N ALA A 216 -5.59 10.95 17.04
CA ALA A 216 -4.46 10.24 16.43
C ALA A 216 -4.35 8.79 16.95
N ILE A 217 -4.48 8.57 18.26
CA ILE A 217 -4.48 7.23 18.87
C ILE A 217 -5.62 6.36 18.31
N GLU A 218 -6.83 6.90 18.23
CA GLU A 218 -8.00 6.18 17.66
C GLU A 218 -7.71 5.72 16.23
N LEU A 219 -7.23 6.63 15.38
CA LEU A 219 -6.94 6.37 13.98
C LEU A 219 -5.76 5.41 13.78
N TYR A 220 -4.68 5.55 14.54
CA TYR A 220 -3.56 4.60 14.50
C TYR A 220 -3.93 3.23 15.05
N THR A 221 -4.85 3.16 16.02
CA THR A 221 -5.38 1.89 16.51
C THR A 221 -6.19 1.19 15.42
N ALA A 222 -7.10 1.90 14.76
CA ALA A 222 -7.86 1.33 13.64
C ALA A 222 -6.96 0.83 12.50
N SER A 223 -5.94 1.62 12.13
CA SER A 223 -4.94 1.24 11.13
C SER A 223 -4.13 0.01 11.54
N THR A 224 -3.78 -0.07 12.84
CA THR A 224 -3.08 -1.22 13.45
C THR A 224 -3.93 -2.49 13.46
N ASP A 225 -5.21 -2.38 13.79
CA ASP A 225 -6.15 -3.49 13.88
C ASP A 225 -6.41 -4.11 12.49
N ALA A 226 -6.34 -3.28 11.43
CA ALA A 226 -6.34 -3.73 10.04
C ALA A 226 -4.97 -4.26 9.56
N GLY A 227 -3.95 -4.28 10.44
CA GLY A 227 -2.65 -4.87 10.18
C GLY A 227 -1.63 -3.96 9.50
N TYR A 228 -1.89 -2.65 9.36
CA TYR A 228 -0.99 -1.76 8.61
C TYR A 228 0.28 -1.42 9.38
N GLY A 229 1.44 -1.75 8.80
CA GLY A 229 2.75 -1.60 9.45
C GLY A 229 3.07 -0.17 9.92
N ALA A 230 2.76 0.87 9.13
CA ALA A 230 3.03 2.25 9.56
C ALA A 230 2.11 2.69 10.72
N GLY A 231 0.84 2.27 10.72
CA GLY A 231 -0.07 2.46 11.84
C GLY A 231 0.46 1.81 13.12
N GLN A 232 0.95 0.58 13.02
CA GLN A 232 1.59 -0.15 14.13
C GLN A 232 2.82 0.59 14.67
N ALA A 233 3.70 1.08 13.80
CA ALA A 233 4.91 1.81 14.21
C ALA A 233 4.58 3.13 14.92
N ASN A 234 3.60 3.89 14.43
CA ASN A 234 3.22 5.15 15.05
C ASN A 234 2.49 4.94 16.38
N LEU A 235 1.61 3.92 16.47
CA LEU A 235 1.02 3.55 17.76
C LEU A 235 2.07 3.08 18.76
N ALA A 236 3.06 2.30 18.32
CA ALA A 236 4.20 1.89 19.15
C ALA A 236 4.98 3.09 19.67
N TYR A 237 5.19 4.12 18.84
CA TYR A 237 5.85 5.36 19.26
C TYR A 237 5.07 6.09 20.36
N LEU A 238 3.74 6.11 20.30
CA LEU A 238 2.92 6.72 21.36
C LEU A 238 3.05 5.95 22.68
N TYR A 239 3.07 4.62 22.66
CA TYR A 239 3.35 3.80 23.85
C TYR A 239 4.79 3.93 24.36
N LEU A 240 5.77 4.04 23.46
CA LEU A 240 7.17 4.26 23.81
C LEU A 240 7.35 5.59 24.57
N THR A 241 6.68 6.65 24.12
CA THR A 241 6.85 8.00 24.66
C THR A 241 5.86 8.35 25.77
N GLY A 242 4.76 7.60 25.91
CA GLY A 242 3.64 7.95 26.81
C GLY A 242 2.85 9.16 26.33
N LYS A 243 2.87 9.47 25.02
CA LYS A 243 2.18 10.62 24.46
C LYS A 243 0.70 10.30 24.28
N GLY A 244 -0.14 10.78 25.21
CA GLY A 244 -1.60 10.58 25.19
C GLY A 244 -2.06 9.19 25.67
N VAL A 245 -1.12 8.28 25.95
CA VAL A 245 -1.37 6.96 26.55
C VAL A 245 -0.44 6.73 27.73
N GLU A 246 -0.77 5.78 28.61
CA GLU A 246 0.19 5.29 29.60
C GLU A 246 1.40 4.68 28.89
N GLN A 247 2.61 5.08 29.30
CA GLN A 247 3.84 4.58 28.69
C GLN A 247 3.96 3.07 28.93
N ASP A 248 4.16 2.31 27.86
CA ASP A 248 4.25 0.86 27.91
C ASP A 248 5.29 0.37 26.88
N TYR A 249 6.51 0.13 27.36
CA TYR A 249 7.59 -0.36 26.52
C TYR A 249 7.36 -1.78 26.00
N SER A 250 6.63 -2.63 26.72
CA SER A 250 6.33 -3.98 26.26
C SER A 250 5.38 -3.91 25.06
N LYS A 251 4.34 -3.08 25.15
CA LYS A 251 3.40 -2.87 24.06
C LYS A 251 4.05 -2.18 22.85
N ALA A 252 4.94 -1.21 23.09
CA ALA A 252 5.74 -0.61 22.02
C ALA A 252 6.63 -1.66 21.33
N PHE A 253 7.29 -2.54 22.08
CA PHE A 253 8.12 -3.61 21.53
C PHE A 253 7.31 -4.56 20.64
N ASP A 254 6.14 -5.00 21.12
CA ASP A 254 5.27 -5.92 20.36
C ASP A 254 4.77 -5.29 19.06
N LEU A 255 4.32 -4.03 19.10
CA LEU A 255 3.83 -3.31 17.93
C LEU A 255 4.96 -3.04 16.92
N TYR A 256 6.13 -2.60 17.37
CA TYR A 256 7.27 -2.45 16.48
C TYR A 256 7.73 -3.78 15.89
N SER A 257 7.68 -4.88 16.65
CA SER A 257 8.02 -6.21 16.13
C SER A 257 7.09 -6.62 14.97
N LYS A 258 5.77 -6.47 15.14
CA LYS A 258 4.78 -6.72 14.08
C LYS A 258 4.97 -5.83 12.86
N SER A 259 5.30 -4.56 13.08
CA SER A 259 5.55 -3.60 12.01
C SER A 259 6.85 -3.89 11.24
N ALA A 260 7.86 -4.40 11.94
CA ALA A 260 9.14 -4.82 11.38
C ALA A 260 9.02 -6.10 10.52
N GLU A 261 8.09 -7.01 10.81
CA GLU A 261 7.76 -8.15 9.94
C GLU A 261 7.28 -7.71 8.54
N GLN A 262 6.73 -6.50 8.45
CA GLN A 262 6.32 -5.85 7.19
C GLN A 262 7.41 -4.93 6.60
N ALA A 263 8.64 -5.02 7.11
CA ALA A 263 9.78 -4.20 6.70
C ALA A 263 9.56 -2.69 6.83
N THR A 264 8.77 -2.25 7.82
CA THR A 264 8.55 -0.82 8.09
C THR A 264 9.81 -0.20 8.71
N PRO A 265 10.47 0.79 8.06
CA PRO A 265 11.79 1.27 8.51
C PRO A 265 11.78 1.95 9.88
N ALA A 266 10.71 2.70 10.19
CA ALA A 266 10.51 3.32 11.50
C ALA A 266 10.42 2.30 12.64
N ALA A 267 9.95 1.08 12.35
CA ALA A 267 9.84 0.02 13.34
C ALA A 267 11.18 -0.62 13.66
N PHE A 268 12.03 -0.84 12.64
CA PHE A 268 13.42 -1.23 12.88
C PHE A 268 14.12 -0.18 13.76
N TYR A 269 13.96 1.11 13.46
CA TYR A 269 14.51 2.17 14.30
C TYR A 269 13.99 2.11 15.75
N GLY A 270 12.68 1.94 15.94
CA GLY A 270 12.05 1.80 17.26
C GLY A 270 12.59 0.62 18.05
N LEU A 271 12.75 -0.55 17.43
CA LEU A 271 13.38 -1.72 18.06
C LEU A 271 14.83 -1.45 18.44
N GLY A 272 15.59 -0.78 17.56
CA GLY A 272 16.96 -0.36 17.85
C GLY A 272 17.04 0.52 19.10
N TYR A 273 16.11 1.48 19.22
CA TYR A 273 16.00 2.35 20.39
C TYR A 273 15.70 1.57 21.68
N LEU A 274 14.71 0.67 21.64
CA LEU A 274 14.34 -0.16 22.79
C LEU A 274 15.53 -1.01 23.28
N TYR A 275 16.29 -1.61 22.37
CA TYR A 275 17.50 -2.37 22.70
C TYR A 275 18.67 -1.50 23.15
N GLN A 276 18.87 -0.30 22.60
CA GLN A 276 19.95 0.59 23.04
C GLN A 276 19.76 0.98 24.50
N TYR A 277 18.56 1.46 24.85
CA TYR A 277 18.27 2.03 26.17
C TYR A 277 17.70 1.03 27.19
N GLY A 278 17.45 -0.21 26.78
CA GLY A 278 16.87 -1.23 27.68
C GLY A 278 15.44 -0.92 28.09
N CYS A 279 14.65 -0.33 27.19
CA CYS A 279 13.26 0.02 27.43
C CYS A 279 12.39 -1.21 27.15
N GLY A 280 11.82 -1.83 28.19
CA GLY A 280 10.97 -3.03 28.04
C GLY A 280 11.72 -4.33 27.68
N VAL A 281 12.99 -4.23 27.33
CA VAL A 281 13.91 -5.35 27.06
C VAL A 281 15.26 -5.10 27.72
N ALA A 282 16.09 -6.12 27.90
CA ALA A 282 17.46 -5.91 28.35
C ALA A 282 18.26 -5.13 27.28
N SER A 283 19.06 -4.17 27.72
CA SER A 283 19.92 -3.41 26.80
C SER A 283 20.87 -4.36 26.06
N ASP A 284 20.93 -4.20 24.74
CA ASP A 284 21.75 -5.00 23.83
C ASP A 284 22.21 -4.11 22.66
N LYS A 285 23.42 -3.54 22.80
CA LYS A 285 24.00 -2.66 21.78
C LYS A 285 24.26 -3.38 20.45
N THR A 286 24.43 -4.70 20.44
CA THR A 286 24.63 -5.45 19.19
C THR A 286 23.33 -5.52 18.41
N LYS A 287 22.24 -5.91 19.07
CA LYS A 287 20.90 -5.89 18.46
C LYS A 287 20.47 -4.49 18.06
N ALA A 288 20.76 -3.48 18.87
CA ALA A 288 20.48 -2.09 18.52
C ALA A 288 21.13 -1.70 17.18
N LEU A 289 22.42 -2.03 17.01
CA LEU A 289 23.15 -1.77 15.76
C LEU A 289 22.57 -2.55 14.58
N GLU A 290 22.19 -3.82 14.77
CA GLU A 290 21.54 -4.62 13.72
C GLU A 290 20.25 -3.95 13.22
N TYR A 291 19.38 -3.54 14.15
CA TYR A 291 18.12 -2.89 13.82
C TYR A 291 18.30 -1.50 13.18
N TYR A 292 19.23 -0.68 13.68
CA TYR A 292 19.52 0.59 13.02
C TYR A 292 20.12 0.39 11.62
N THR A 293 20.96 -0.63 11.42
CA THR A 293 21.48 -0.97 10.09
C THR A 293 20.35 -1.38 9.15
N LEU A 294 19.37 -2.16 9.63
CA LEU A 294 18.17 -2.49 8.84
C LEU A 294 17.39 -1.24 8.46
N ALA A 295 17.12 -0.34 9.42
CA ALA A 295 16.43 0.91 9.15
C ALA A 295 17.16 1.78 8.10
N ASP A 296 18.49 1.87 8.18
CA ASP A 296 19.33 2.61 7.21
C ASP A 296 19.35 1.96 5.82
N ASN A 297 19.35 0.62 5.73
CA ASN A 297 19.25 -0.08 4.45
C ASN A 297 17.96 0.24 3.69
N PHE A 298 16.89 0.59 4.42
CA PHE A 298 15.63 1.09 3.86
C PHE A 298 15.59 2.64 3.74
N GLY A 299 16.70 3.33 3.98
CA GLY A 299 16.84 4.78 3.82
C GLY A 299 16.25 5.61 4.97
N TYR A 300 16.02 5.02 6.15
CA TYR A 300 15.49 5.77 7.30
C TYR A 300 16.59 6.62 7.94
N GLU A 301 16.68 7.88 7.51
CA GLU A 301 17.76 8.80 7.88
C GLU A 301 18.09 8.90 9.39
N PRO A 302 17.12 8.90 10.34
CA PRO A 302 17.43 8.92 11.77
C PRO A 302 18.32 7.76 12.25
N ALA A 303 18.35 6.64 11.52
CA ALA A 303 19.16 5.48 11.88
C ALA A 303 20.67 5.77 11.82
N LYS A 304 21.13 6.62 10.89
CA LYS A 304 22.55 6.97 10.77
C LYS A 304 23.06 7.69 12.01
N GLU A 305 22.27 8.64 12.51
CA GLU A 305 22.59 9.39 13.73
C GLU A 305 22.59 8.47 14.96
N ALA A 306 21.63 7.56 15.05
CA ALA A 306 21.57 6.58 16.15
C ALA A 306 22.78 5.62 16.14
N MET A 307 23.22 5.15 14.96
CA MET A 307 24.44 4.34 14.85
C MET A 307 25.70 5.10 15.26
N GLN A 308 25.82 6.38 14.93
CA GLN A 308 26.93 7.23 15.35
C GLN A 308 26.95 7.42 16.87
N SER A 309 25.78 7.72 17.46
CA SER A 309 25.62 7.82 18.91
C SER A 309 26.06 6.53 19.61
N LEU A 310 25.63 5.37 19.11
CA LEU A 310 26.00 4.06 19.68
C LEU A 310 27.51 3.76 19.62
N GLN A 311 28.21 4.26 18.60
CA GLN A 311 29.67 4.15 18.49
C GLN A 311 30.38 5.03 19.52
N SER A 312 29.92 6.27 19.71
CA SER A 312 30.50 7.17 20.72
C SER A 312 30.38 6.65 22.15
N GLU A 313 29.27 5.97 22.47
CA GLU A 313 29.09 5.34 23.79
C GLU A 313 29.98 4.10 24.05
N LYS A 314 30.77 3.63 23.06
CA LYS A 314 31.77 2.57 23.27
C LYS A 314 33.15 3.12 23.64
N GLU A 315 33.37 4.42 23.43
CA GLU A 315 34.65 5.09 23.63
C GLU A 315 34.78 5.76 25.01
N GLU A 316 33.67 5.86 25.76
CA GLU A 316 33.60 6.32 27.17
C GLU A 316 33.60 5.15 28.17
#